data_AF-A0A535QXA0-F1
#
_entry.id   AF-A0A535QXA0-F1
#
_cell.length_a   1.000
_cell.length_b   1.000
_cell.length_c   1.000
_cell.angle_alpha   90.00
_cell.angle_beta   90.00
_cell.angle_gamma   90.00
#
_symmetry.space_group_name_H-M   'P 1'
#
loop_
_entity.id
_entity.type
_entity.pdbx_description
1 polymer ?
#
loop_
_entity_poly.entity_id
_entity_poly.type
_entity_poly.pdbx_seq_one_letter_code
_entity_poly.pdbx_strand_id
1 'polypeptide(L)'
;MDHMTNTSQPGRHAQAGDAPVADRWLLRVRGAVDVEIEDERGNRIGRYIPHGEIKEEEREELEAEKEGRESEEHLPHTAQANQDLPNLWEVTIPGATYHPGRTVTSVFLGQPGRYTCNFQGRSASAADIYFTSFSSQAKLRTIFFQSIPIREREQAQFVYDTFAPPAAPVLTLGTREIEPTAILSPSESDDTTPPATSISIQDGQMMLSATDNPGGAGVWRSYYTTDGRNFAVYTQPLPLPPDAKTVMGYSVDRKVISSSQR
;
A
#
# COMPACT_ATOMS: atom_id res chain seq x y z
N MET A 1 25.25 -16.83 -69.37
CA MET A 1 25.31 -15.37 -69.58
C MET A 1 23.87 -14.90 -69.60
N ASP A 2 23.26 -14.72 -68.44
CA ASP A 2 23.16 -13.44 -67.70
C ASP A 2 21.77 -12.86 -68.00
N HIS A 3 20.93 -12.34 -67.11
CA HIS A 3 20.91 -12.14 -65.66
C HIS A 3 19.42 -12.06 -65.29
N MET A 4 18.96 -12.77 -64.25
CA MET A 4 17.68 -12.49 -63.58
C MET A 4 17.95 -11.50 -62.45
N THR A 5 17.42 -10.28 -62.53
CA THR A 5 17.36 -9.35 -61.40
C THR A 5 16.05 -9.56 -60.65
N ASN A 6 16.10 -10.37 -59.59
CA ASN A 6 15.07 -10.44 -58.57
C ASN A 6 15.38 -9.38 -57.50
N THR A 7 14.59 -8.33 -57.46
CA THR A 7 14.71 -7.26 -56.46
C THR A 7 14.05 -7.72 -55.17
N SER A 8 14.82 -8.33 -54.27
CA SER A 8 14.38 -8.60 -52.91
C SER A 8 14.29 -7.29 -52.12
N GLN A 9 13.09 -6.91 -51.71
CA GLN A 9 12.89 -5.90 -50.68
C GLN A 9 13.51 -6.39 -49.36
N PRO A 10 14.29 -5.55 -48.65
CA PRO A 10 14.82 -5.91 -47.34
C PRO A 10 13.67 -6.00 -46.34
N GLY A 11 13.63 -7.14 -45.63
CA GLY A 11 12.69 -7.39 -44.55
C GLY A 11 12.72 -6.25 -43.54
N ARG A 12 11.53 -5.75 -43.21
CA ARG A 12 11.33 -4.97 -42.00
C ARG A 12 11.77 -5.83 -40.83
N HIS A 13 12.93 -5.53 -40.28
CA HIS A 13 13.29 -5.94 -38.93
C HIS A 13 12.12 -5.56 -38.02
N ALA A 14 11.52 -6.56 -37.37
CA ALA A 14 10.68 -6.33 -36.21
C ALA A 14 11.54 -5.56 -35.20
N GLN A 15 11.24 -4.27 -35.03
CA GLN A 15 11.77 -3.51 -33.90
C GLN A 15 11.40 -4.28 -32.64
N ALA A 16 12.38 -4.51 -31.78
CA ALA A 16 12.16 -4.97 -30.41
C ALA A 16 11.04 -4.09 -29.83
N GLY A 17 9.88 -4.68 -29.54
CA GLY A 17 8.73 -3.94 -29.05
C GLY A 17 9.14 -3.19 -27.80
N ASP A 18 8.97 -1.88 -27.80
CA ASP A 18 9.22 -1.05 -26.62
C ASP A 18 8.50 -1.68 -25.42
N ALA A 19 9.24 -1.85 -24.32
CA ALA A 19 8.64 -2.34 -23.09
C ALA A 19 7.46 -1.43 -22.72
N PRO A 20 6.34 -1.98 -22.24
CA PRO A 20 5.16 -1.18 -21.94
C PRO A 20 5.51 -0.10 -20.91
N VAL A 21 5.24 1.16 -21.28
CA VAL A 21 5.48 2.33 -20.43
C VAL A 21 4.25 2.58 -19.56
N ALA A 22 4.48 2.90 -18.29
CA ALA A 22 3.41 3.25 -17.36
C ALA A 22 2.76 4.59 -17.74
N ASP A 23 1.43 4.63 -17.78
CA ASP A 23 0.66 5.85 -18.04
C ASP A 23 -0.25 6.26 -16.85
N ARG A 24 -0.35 5.40 -15.84
CA ARG A 24 -1.18 5.62 -14.66
C ARG A 24 -0.66 4.82 -13.46
N TRP A 25 -0.98 5.32 -12.26
CA TRP A 25 -0.55 4.73 -11.00
C TRP A 25 -1.69 4.63 -10.01
N LEU A 26 -1.65 3.60 -9.17
CA LEU A 26 -2.58 3.39 -8.07
C LEU A 26 -1.79 3.26 -6.77
N LEU A 27 -1.99 4.21 -5.86
CA LEU A 27 -1.61 4.08 -4.46
C LEU A 27 -2.78 3.45 -3.69
N ARG A 28 -2.50 2.38 -2.95
CA ARG A 28 -3.42 1.84 -1.95
C ARG A 28 -2.74 1.84 -0.60
N VAL A 29 -3.48 2.21 0.43
CA VAL A 29 -3.00 2.19 1.82
C VAL A 29 -4.04 1.46 2.64
N ARG A 30 -3.62 0.41 3.36
CA ARG A 30 -4.44 -0.31 4.32
C ARG A 30 -3.90 -0.02 5.72
N GLY A 31 -4.78 0.34 6.64
CA GLY A 31 -4.39 0.69 8.01
C GLY A 31 -5.07 1.96 8.51
N ALA A 32 -4.84 2.27 9.78
CA ALA A 32 -5.38 3.48 10.41
C ALA A 32 -4.47 4.68 10.09
N VAL A 33 -4.44 5.09 8.83
CA VAL A 33 -3.52 6.10 8.29
C VAL A 33 -4.27 7.09 7.41
N ASP A 34 -4.01 8.38 7.62
CA ASP A 34 -4.41 9.46 6.71
C ASP A 34 -3.40 9.59 5.58
N VAL A 35 -3.88 9.92 4.38
CA VAL A 35 -3.08 9.98 3.15
C VAL A 35 -3.21 11.36 2.53
N GLU A 36 -2.07 11.90 2.14
CA GLU A 36 -1.93 13.10 1.32
C GLU A 36 -0.93 12.81 0.21
N ILE A 37 -1.20 13.29 -1.00
CA ILE A 37 -0.22 13.29 -2.08
C ILE A 37 -0.08 14.70 -2.62
N GLU A 38 1.15 15.12 -2.86
CA GLU A 38 1.51 16.36 -3.52
C GLU A 38 2.28 16.07 -4.81
N ASP A 39 1.97 16.78 -5.89
CA ASP A 39 2.74 16.74 -7.15
C ASP A 39 3.86 17.80 -7.17
N GLU A 40 4.71 17.80 -8.19
CA GLU A 40 5.81 18.75 -8.30
C GLU A 40 5.40 20.22 -8.46
N ARG A 41 4.11 20.49 -8.69
CA ARG A 41 3.54 21.84 -8.86
C ARG A 41 2.86 22.33 -7.59
N GLY A 42 2.87 21.51 -6.53
CA GLY A 42 2.18 21.80 -5.27
C GLY A 42 0.67 21.55 -5.33
N ASN A 43 0.15 20.87 -6.37
CA ASN A 43 -1.23 20.40 -6.35
C ASN A 43 -1.34 19.20 -5.41
N ARG A 44 -2.46 19.10 -4.71
CA ARG A 44 -2.63 18.17 -3.58
C ARG A 44 -3.86 17.31 -3.75
N ILE A 45 -3.80 16.12 -3.19
CA ILE A 45 -4.94 15.22 -3.08
C ILE A 45 -4.94 14.52 -1.73
N GLY A 46 -6.06 14.57 -1.02
CA GLY A 46 -6.22 13.89 0.26
C GLY A 46 -6.46 14.81 1.45
N ARG A 47 -6.19 14.31 2.65
CA ARG A 47 -6.34 15.09 3.89
C ARG A 47 -5.14 16.01 4.03
N TYR A 48 -5.36 17.27 4.41
CA TYR A 48 -4.27 18.13 4.84
C TYR A 48 -3.53 17.50 6.03
N ILE A 49 -2.26 17.13 5.84
CA ILE A 49 -1.35 16.72 6.90
C ILE A 49 -0.39 17.88 7.15
N PRO A 50 -0.33 18.44 8.37
CA PRO A 50 0.64 19.49 8.70
C PRO A 50 2.07 18.97 8.56
N HIS A 51 2.90 19.67 7.79
CA HIS A 51 4.32 19.40 7.62
C HIS A 51 5.13 20.36 8.51
N GLY A 52 5.81 19.87 9.54
CA GLY A 52 6.72 20.64 10.39
C GLY A 52 6.33 20.72 11.87
N GLU A 53 7.30 21.06 12.72
CA GLU A 53 7.09 21.41 14.13
C GLU A 53 6.11 22.57 14.18
N ILE A 54 4.85 22.30 14.52
CA ILE A 54 4.01 23.34 15.11
C ILE A 54 4.80 23.79 16.34
N LYS A 55 5.29 25.03 16.33
CA LYS A 55 5.91 25.60 17.53
C LYS A 55 4.93 25.36 18.67
N GLU A 56 5.40 24.86 19.81
CA GLU A 56 4.53 24.59 20.98
C GLU A 56 3.58 25.76 21.26
N GLU A 57 4.02 26.99 20.99
CA GLU A 57 3.23 28.23 21.05
C GLU A 57 2.00 28.27 20.11
N GLU A 58 2.10 27.88 18.83
CA GLU A 58 0.95 27.81 17.91
C GLU A 58 0.00 26.67 18.30
N ARG A 59 0.53 25.63 18.94
CA ARG A 59 -0.25 24.49 19.44
C ARG A 59 -1.01 24.84 20.71
N GLU A 60 -0.40 25.59 21.62
CA GLU A 60 -1.03 26.15 22.81
C GLU A 60 -2.09 27.19 22.44
N GLU A 61 -1.86 28.02 21.40
CA GLU A 61 -2.89 28.94 20.90
C GLU A 61 -4.11 28.19 20.35
N LEU A 62 -3.91 27.13 19.57
CA LEU A 62 -5.00 26.28 19.04
C LEU A 62 -5.76 25.52 20.14
N GLU A 63 -5.08 25.06 21.19
CA GLU A 63 -5.70 24.39 22.33
C GLU A 63 -6.41 25.40 23.27
N ALA A 64 -5.84 26.58 23.51
CA ALA A 64 -6.44 27.65 24.29
C ALA A 64 -7.65 28.30 23.62
N GLU A 65 -7.65 28.45 22.28
CA GLU A 65 -8.83 28.93 21.54
C GLU A 65 -9.98 27.92 21.62
N LYS A 66 -9.67 26.63 21.77
CA LYS A 66 -10.64 25.55 21.92
C LYS A 66 -11.24 25.50 23.33
N GLU A 67 -10.41 25.64 24.37
CA GLU A 67 -10.87 25.71 25.77
C GLU A 67 -11.60 27.03 26.09
N GLY A 68 -11.21 28.14 25.46
CA GLY A 68 -11.89 29.44 25.61
C GLY A 68 -13.32 29.42 25.11
N ARG A 69 -13.61 28.69 24.00
CA ARG A 69 -14.98 28.51 23.49
C ARG A 69 -15.83 27.59 24.36
N GLU A 70 -15.23 26.60 25.01
CA GLU A 70 -15.95 25.71 25.95
C GLU A 70 -16.28 26.40 27.28
N SER A 71 -15.58 27.50 27.61
CA SER A 71 -15.75 28.22 28.88
C SER A 71 -16.82 29.33 28.85
N GLU A 72 -17.23 29.80 27.67
CA GLU A 72 -18.23 30.89 27.53
C GLU A 72 -19.68 30.43 27.28
N GLU A 73 -19.94 29.13 27.02
CA GLU A 73 -21.29 28.62 26.80
C GLU A 73 -21.93 28.03 28.08
N HIS A 74 -22.47 28.92 28.93
CA HIS A 74 -23.45 28.57 29.97
C HIS A 74 -24.77 29.35 29.79
N LEU A 75 -25.40 29.20 28.61
CA LEU A 75 -26.81 29.56 28.40
C LEU A 75 -27.56 28.39 27.73
N PRO A 76 -28.77 28.04 28.18
CA PRO A 76 -29.46 26.84 27.73
C PRO A 76 -30.28 27.14 26.48
N HIS A 77 -29.70 26.97 25.29
CA HIS A 77 -30.48 26.87 24.06
C HIS A 77 -29.91 25.79 23.15
N THR A 78 -30.71 24.73 23.00
CA THR A 78 -30.80 23.84 21.84
C THR A 78 -29.47 23.30 21.30
N ALA A 79 -29.19 22.04 21.64
CA ALA A 79 -28.12 21.23 21.07
C ALA A 79 -28.01 21.38 19.53
N GLN A 80 -27.14 22.29 19.09
CA GLN A 80 -26.48 22.20 17.81
C GLN A 80 -25.06 21.77 18.11
N ALA A 81 -24.87 20.47 17.95
CA ALA A 81 -23.58 19.81 18.02
C ALA A 81 -22.51 20.63 17.27
N ASN A 82 -21.40 20.84 17.97
CA ASN A 82 -20.04 20.92 17.45
C ASN A 82 -20.00 20.65 15.94
N GLN A 83 -19.96 21.71 15.14
CA GLN A 83 -19.69 21.58 13.72
C GLN A 83 -18.23 21.17 13.61
N ASP A 84 -18.00 19.85 13.53
CA ASP A 84 -16.88 19.26 12.83
C ASP A 84 -16.60 20.13 11.60
N LEU A 85 -15.45 20.81 11.55
CA LEU A 85 -14.98 21.40 10.30
C LEU A 85 -15.10 20.30 9.25
N PRO A 86 -15.78 20.55 8.11
CA PRO A 86 -16.02 19.51 7.13
C PRO A 86 -14.68 18.89 6.78
N ASN A 87 -14.62 17.56 6.70
CA ASN A 87 -13.48 16.84 6.16
C ASN A 87 -13.24 17.33 4.73
N LEU A 88 -12.52 18.42 4.57
CA LEU A 88 -12.29 19.09 3.31
C LEU A 88 -11.10 18.38 2.68
N TRP A 89 -11.41 17.44 1.81
CA TRP A 89 -10.41 16.79 0.98
C TRP A 89 -10.12 17.73 -0.18
N GLU A 90 -8.85 18.10 -0.37
CA GLU A 90 -8.43 18.81 -1.56
C GLU A 90 -8.19 17.77 -2.67
N VAL A 91 -8.57 18.10 -3.90
CA VAL A 91 -8.30 17.28 -5.10
C VAL A 91 -7.94 18.23 -6.23
N THR A 92 -6.70 18.68 -6.26
CA THR A 92 -6.19 19.63 -7.27
C THR A 92 -5.22 19.00 -8.27
N ILE A 93 -4.74 17.78 -8.03
CA ILE A 93 -3.90 17.04 -8.99
C ILE A 93 -4.73 16.66 -10.24
N PRO A 94 -4.36 17.11 -11.46
CA PRO A 94 -5.12 16.83 -12.67
C PRO A 94 -5.22 15.32 -12.98
N GLY A 95 -6.44 14.84 -13.22
CA GLY A 95 -6.70 13.44 -13.58
C GLY A 95 -6.54 12.45 -12.41
N ALA A 96 -6.31 12.94 -11.18
CA ALA A 96 -6.27 12.10 -10.00
C ALA A 96 -7.67 11.87 -9.41
N THR A 97 -7.85 10.73 -8.72
CA THR A 97 -9.06 10.47 -7.93
C THR A 97 -8.71 9.96 -6.55
N TYR A 98 -9.50 10.37 -5.55
CA TYR A 98 -9.28 10.03 -4.14
C TYR A 98 -10.49 9.30 -3.57
N HIS A 99 -10.24 8.12 -3.02
CA HIS A 99 -11.25 7.29 -2.35
C HIS A 99 -10.78 7.00 -0.93
N PRO A 100 -11.03 7.90 0.03
CA PRO A 100 -10.67 7.68 1.42
C PRO A 100 -11.55 6.60 2.02
N GLY A 101 -10.96 5.76 2.88
CA GLY A 101 -11.70 4.80 3.67
C GLY A 101 -11.10 4.64 5.05
N ARG A 102 -11.91 4.14 6.00
CA ARG A 102 -11.49 3.95 7.38
C ARG A 102 -10.34 2.94 7.53
N THR A 103 -10.32 1.94 6.66
CA THR A 103 -9.34 0.84 6.69
C THR A 103 -8.54 0.75 5.40
N VAL A 104 -9.05 1.29 4.30
CA VAL A 104 -8.42 1.27 2.99
C VAL A 104 -8.64 2.61 2.30
N THR A 105 -7.55 3.29 1.94
CA THR A 105 -7.57 4.48 1.08
C THR A 105 -6.97 4.13 -0.27
N SER A 106 -7.58 4.60 -1.36
CA SER A 106 -7.07 4.43 -2.72
C SER A 106 -6.93 5.79 -3.41
N VAL A 107 -5.79 6.01 -4.06
CA VAL A 107 -5.52 7.20 -4.87
C VAL A 107 -5.07 6.77 -6.27
N PHE A 108 -5.80 7.20 -7.28
CA PHE A 108 -5.42 6.98 -8.68
C PHE A 108 -4.75 8.24 -9.21
N LEU A 109 -3.63 8.10 -9.90
CA LEU A 109 -2.85 9.17 -10.51
C LEU A 109 -2.83 8.92 -12.03
N GLY A 110 -3.50 9.80 -12.78
CA GLY A 110 -3.71 9.64 -14.22
C GLY A 110 -2.68 10.31 -15.11
N GLN A 111 -1.67 10.97 -14.54
CA GLN A 111 -0.64 11.69 -15.29
C GLN A 111 0.76 11.31 -14.78
N PRO A 112 1.79 11.31 -15.64
CA PRO A 112 3.17 11.27 -15.17
C PRO A 112 3.51 12.55 -14.39
N GLY A 113 4.23 12.39 -13.29
CA GLY A 113 4.70 13.46 -12.42
C GLY A 113 5.69 12.92 -11.38
N ARG A 114 6.16 13.82 -10.52
CA ARG A 114 6.85 13.44 -9.28
C ARG A 114 5.88 13.60 -8.12
N TYR A 115 5.65 12.52 -7.39
CA TYR A 115 4.66 12.46 -6.32
C TYR A 115 5.34 12.28 -4.97
N THR A 116 4.95 13.11 -4.01
CA THR A 116 5.29 12.96 -2.60
C THR A 116 4.04 12.46 -1.87
N CYS A 117 4.04 11.17 -1.50
CA CYS A 117 2.96 10.55 -0.74
C CYS A 117 3.30 10.66 0.75
N ASN A 118 2.49 11.38 1.50
CA ASN A 118 2.60 11.51 2.95
C ASN A 118 1.53 10.67 3.64
N PHE A 119 1.93 10.07 4.75
CA PHE A 119 1.12 9.17 5.55
C PHE A 119 1.19 9.62 7.00
N GLN A 120 0.05 9.78 7.68
CA GLN A 120 0.01 10.06 9.12
C GLN A 120 -0.81 9.02 9.85
N GLY A 121 -0.24 8.39 10.89
CA GLY A 121 -0.98 7.43 11.69
C GLY A 121 -2.13 8.09 12.46
N ARG A 122 -3.34 7.57 12.30
CA ARG A 122 -4.50 7.94 13.14
C ARG A 122 -4.48 7.21 14.48
N SER A 123 -3.94 5.99 14.50
CA SER A 123 -3.71 5.17 15.69
C SER A 123 -2.57 4.21 15.40
N ALA A 124 -1.97 3.63 16.45
CA ALA A 124 -0.96 2.58 16.27
C ALA A 124 -1.51 1.43 15.41
N SER A 125 -0.88 1.19 14.26
CA SER A 125 -1.28 0.12 13.35
C SER A 125 -0.10 -0.38 12.50
N ALA A 126 -0.23 -1.58 11.97
CA ALA A 126 0.67 -2.11 10.93
C ALA A 126 0.05 -1.78 9.57
N ALA A 127 0.53 -0.72 8.93
CA ALA A 127 0.02 -0.25 7.65
C ALA A 127 0.65 -1.02 6.49
N ASP A 128 -0.14 -1.33 5.46
CA ASP A 128 0.34 -1.87 4.19
C ASP A 128 0.16 -0.80 3.10
N ILE A 129 1.24 -0.47 2.39
CA ILE A 129 1.25 0.52 1.31
C ILE A 129 1.61 -0.20 0.00
N TYR A 130 0.82 0.04 -1.03
CA TYR A 130 0.96 -0.56 -2.36
C TYR A 130 1.03 0.55 -3.39
N PHE A 131 2.04 0.52 -4.24
CA PHE A 131 2.14 1.44 -5.38
C PHE A 131 2.26 0.64 -6.67
N THR A 132 1.17 0.62 -7.45
CA THR A 132 1.08 -0.14 -8.70
C THR A 132 1.11 0.79 -9.90
N SER A 133 1.95 0.47 -10.88
CA SER A 133 1.97 1.11 -12.19
C SER A 133 1.16 0.30 -13.20
N PHE A 134 0.51 0.98 -14.13
CA PHE A 134 -0.21 0.35 -15.24
C PHE A 134 0.12 1.07 -16.54
N SER A 135 -0.01 0.34 -17.63
CA SER A 135 -0.22 0.92 -18.96
C SER A 135 -1.71 0.88 -19.30
N SER A 136 -2.07 1.45 -20.45
CA SER A 136 -3.40 1.29 -21.06
C SER A 136 -3.86 -0.17 -21.24
N GLN A 137 -2.93 -1.14 -21.26
CA GLN A 137 -3.23 -2.53 -21.59
C GLN A 137 -3.03 -3.51 -20.43
N ALA A 138 -2.19 -3.20 -19.46
CA ALA A 138 -1.79 -4.17 -18.45
C ALA A 138 -1.36 -3.52 -17.13
N LYS A 139 -1.40 -4.32 -16.07
CA LYS A 139 -0.67 -4.01 -14.84
C LYS A 139 0.82 -4.23 -15.10
N LEU A 140 1.63 -3.34 -14.56
CA LEU A 140 3.08 -3.42 -14.65
C LEU A 140 3.65 -3.76 -13.27
N ARG A 141 4.55 -2.94 -12.75
CA ARG A 141 5.24 -3.17 -11.48
C ARG A 141 4.36 -2.80 -10.29
N THR A 142 4.42 -3.60 -9.22
CA THR A 142 3.86 -3.23 -7.91
C THR A 142 4.94 -3.21 -6.83
N ILE A 143 5.02 -2.10 -6.10
CA ILE A 143 5.92 -1.93 -4.95
C ILE A 143 5.11 -2.12 -3.68
N PHE A 144 5.62 -2.94 -2.75
CA PHE A 144 4.98 -3.26 -1.49
C PHE A 144 5.82 -2.76 -0.32
N PHE A 145 5.18 -2.04 0.61
CA PHE A 145 5.69 -1.78 1.95
C PHE A 145 4.68 -2.36 2.93
N GLN A 146 4.98 -3.55 3.45
CA GLN A 146 4.03 -4.32 4.26
C GLN A 146 4.36 -4.27 5.74
N SER A 147 3.30 -4.21 6.57
CA SER A 147 3.38 -4.20 8.02
C SER A 147 4.26 -3.09 8.59
N ILE A 148 4.15 -1.89 8.02
CA ILE A 148 4.85 -0.70 8.48
C ILE A 148 4.26 -0.27 9.82
N PRO A 149 5.04 -0.27 10.91
CA PRO A 149 4.53 0.06 12.23
C PRO A 149 4.42 1.58 12.37
N ILE A 150 3.28 2.16 11.97
CA ILE A 150 3.02 3.59 12.08
C ILE A 150 2.25 3.84 13.37
N ARG A 151 2.80 4.67 14.25
CA ARG A 151 2.18 5.12 15.50
C ARG A 151 1.22 6.27 15.25
N GLU A 152 0.39 6.57 16.25
CA GLU A 152 -0.45 7.76 16.20
C GLU A 152 0.40 9.03 15.99
N ARG A 153 -0.01 9.87 15.03
CA ARG A 153 0.66 11.10 14.57
C ARG A 153 2.05 10.92 13.95
N GLU A 154 2.61 9.72 13.95
CA GLU A 154 3.87 9.44 13.26
C GLU A 154 3.67 9.60 11.75
N GLN A 155 4.67 10.21 11.11
CA GLN A 155 4.65 10.49 9.68
C GLN A 155 5.54 9.51 8.92
N ALA A 156 5.04 9.07 7.77
CA ALA A 156 5.85 8.39 6.77
C ALA A 156 5.71 9.09 5.42
N GLN A 157 6.75 8.99 4.58
CA GLN A 157 6.80 9.62 3.28
C GLN A 157 7.36 8.65 2.23
N PHE A 158 6.69 8.58 1.08
CA PHE A 158 7.14 7.86 -0.11
C PHE A 158 7.19 8.83 -1.30
N VAL A 159 8.39 9.08 -1.82
CA VAL A 159 8.60 9.93 -2.99
C VAL A 159 8.83 9.05 -4.22
N TYR A 160 8.09 9.33 -5.30
CA TYR A 160 8.21 8.56 -6.54
C TYR A 160 8.17 9.49 -7.76
N ASP A 161 9.24 9.46 -8.55
CA ASP A 161 9.31 10.13 -9.84
C ASP A 161 8.94 9.15 -10.95
N THR A 162 7.87 9.42 -11.68
CA THR A 162 7.39 8.53 -12.75
C THR A 162 8.19 8.66 -14.05
N PHE A 163 8.91 9.77 -14.26
CA PHE A 163 9.80 9.97 -15.41
C PHE A 163 11.15 9.29 -15.18
N ALA A 164 11.61 9.29 -13.93
CA ALA A 164 12.83 8.62 -13.51
C ALA A 164 12.58 7.73 -12.28
N PRO A 165 11.89 6.58 -12.45
CA PRO A 165 11.60 5.67 -11.34
C PRO A 165 12.86 5.29 -10.57
N PRO A 166 12.86 5.38 -9.23
CA PRO A 166 14.02 4.99 -8.44
C PRO A 166 14.30 3.49 -8.62
N ALA A 167 15.58 3.15 -8.76
CA ALA A 167 16.02 1.75 -8.80
C ALA A 167 15.67 1.04 -7.49
N ALA A 168 15.91 1.71 -6.36
CA ALA A 168 15.55 1.29 -5.01
C ALA A 168 14.58 2.32 -4.38
N PRO A 169 13.25 2.14 -4.53
CA PRO A 169 12.28 3.00 -3.88
C PRO A 169 12.36 2.81 -2.36
N VAL A 170 12.25 3.89 -1.59
CA VAL A 170 12.29 3.84 -0.11
C VAL A 170 11.11 4.58 0.49
N LEU A 171 10.58 4.05 1.59
CA LEU A 171 9.62 4.73 2.45
C LEU A 171 10.38 5.27 3.67
N THR A 172 10.27 6.56 3.95
CA THR A 172 10.84 7.16 5.15
C THR A 172 9.78 7.14 6.25
N LEU A 173 10.08 6.61 7.44
CA LEU A 173 9.23 6.66 8.64
C LEU A 173 9.99 7.41 9.74
N GLY A 174 9.55 8.62 10.08
CA GLY A 174 10.37 9.54 10.89
C GLY A 174 11.72 9.79 10.22
N THR A 175 12.81 9.28 10.80
CA THR A 175 14.17 9.37 10.24
C THR A 175 14.69 8.04 9.68
N ARG A 176 13.87 6.98 9.68
CA ARG A 176 14.27 5.65 9.25
C ARG A 176 13.82 5.38 7.82
N GLU A 177 14.74 4.98 6.97
CA GLU A 177 14.41 4.41 5.66
C GLU A 177 13.95 2.96 5.80
N ILE A 178 12.88 2.63 5.08
CA ILE A 178 12.30 1.29 5.01
C ILE A 178 12.31 0.89 3.54
N GLU A 179 13.03 -0.20 3.24
CA GLU A 179 13.03 -0.81 1.92
C GLU A 179 11.67 -1.49 1.62
N PRO A 180 11.30 -1.65 0.34
CA PRO A 180 10.11 -2.38 -0.03
C PRO A 180 10.23 -3.83 0.43
N THR A 181 9.16 -4.38 0.99
CA THR A 181 9.11 -5.80 1.35
C THR A 181 9.07 -6.70 0.12
N ALA A 182 8.59 -6.16 -1.00
CA ALA A 182 8.71 -6.76 -2.32
C ALA A 182 8.51 -5.74 -3.44
N ILE A 183 9.05 -6.10 -4.60
CA ILE A 183 8.83 -5.41 -5.85
C ILE A 183 8.47 -6.48 -6.88
N LEU A 184 7.21 -6.51 -7.30
CA LEU A 184 6.71 -7.51 -8.23
C LEU A 184 6.84 -7.02 -9.67
N SER A 185 7.26 -7.92 -10.55
CA SER A 185 7.21 -7.79 -12.00
C SER A 185 5.76 -7.74 -12.51
N PRO A 186 5.52 -7.45 -13.81
CA PRO A 186 4.17 -7.47 -14.38
C PRO A 186 3.43 -8.79 -14.17
N SER A 187 4.05 -9.93 -14.47
CA SER A 187 3.42 -11.25 -14.31
C SER A 187 3.09 -11.56 -12.86
N GLU A 188 4.01 -11.27 -11.93
CA GLU A 188 3.81 -11.50 -10.50
C GLU A 188 2.73 -10.56 -9.93
N SER A 189 2.61 -9.34 -10.45
CA SER A 189 1.57 -8.39 -10.04
C SER A 189 0.17 -8.80 -10.52
N ASP A 190 0.09 -9.57 -11.61
CA ASP A 190 -1.15 -10.12 -12.14
C ASP A 190 -1.54 -11.49 -11.57
N ASP A 191 -0.65 -12.14 -10.82
CA ASP A 191 -0.90 -13.42 -10.18
C ASP A 191 -2.18 -13.46 -9.33
N THR A 192 -2.96 -14.52 -9.48
CA THR A 192 -4.21 -14.76 -8.74
C THR A 192 -4.25 -16.13 -8.09
N THR A 193 -3.16 -16.91 -8.20
CA THR A 193 -3.10 -18.26 -7.66
C THR A 193 -2.59 -18.19 -6.23
N PRO A 194 -3.34 -18.65 -5.23
CA PRO A 194 -2.85 -18.65 -3.85
C PRO A 194 -1.75 -19.72 -3.66
N PRO A 195 -0.82 -19.52 -2.71
CA PRO A 195 0.21 -20.50 -2.44
C PRO A 195 -0.33 -21.84 -1.94
N ALA A 196 0.28 -22.94 -2.37
CA ALA A 196 -0.03 -24.27 -1.88
C ALA A 196 0.59 -24.45 -0.47
N THR A 197 -0.25 -24.69 0.54
CA THR A 197 0.18 -24.88 1.93
C THR A 197 0.16 -26.36 2.31
N SER A 198 1.22 -26.83 2.94
CA SER A 198 1.35 -28.19 3.47
C SER A 198 1.63 -28.16 4.98
N ILE A 199 1.01 -29.09 5.69
CA ILE A 199 1.19 -29.28 7.14
C ILE A 199 1.74 -30.68 7.36
N SER A 200 2.76 -30.80 8.19
CA SER A 200 3.31 -32.09 8.61
C SER A 200 3.56 -32.08 10.13
N ILE A 201 3.56 -33.27 10.73
CA ILE A 201 3.87 -33.45 12.14
C ILE A 201 5.04 -34.44 12.21
N GLN A 202 6.16 -34.01 12.79
CA GLN A 202 7.39 -34.80 12.95
C GLN A 202 7.88 -34.64 14.38
N ASP A 203 8.13 -35.76 15.08
CA ASP A 203 8.59 -35.78 16.47
C ASP A 203 7.75 -34.91 17.44
N GLY A 204 6.43 -34.88 17.23
CA GLY A 204 5.49 -34.06 18.01
C GLY A 204 5.51 -32.56 17.67
N GLN A 205 6.31 -32.14 16.70
CA GLN A 205 6.35 -30.76 16.19
C GLN A 205 5.51 -30.62 14.91
N MET A 206 4.67 -29.60 14.88
CA MET A 206 3.98 -29.14 13.68
C MET A 206 4.95 -28.31 12.83
N MET A 207 5.04 -28.68 11.56
CA MET A 207 5.74 -27.94 10.54
C MET A 207 4.77 -27.51 9.44
N LEU A 208 4.85 -26.26 9.04
CA LEU A 208 4.08 -25.71 7.96
C LEU A 208 5.01 -25.17 6.88
N SER A 209 4.73 -25.52 5.63
CA SER A 209 5.48 -25.07 4.47
C SER A 209 4.52 -24.56 3.40
N ALA A 210 4.98 -23.60 2.61
CA ALA A 210 4.20 -23.10 1.49
C ALA A 210 5.10 -22.85 0.28
N THR A 211 4.56 -23.17 -0.89
CA THR A 211 5.22 -22.95 -2.17
C THR A 211 4.25 -22.25 -3.09
N ASP A 212 4.76 -21.26 -3.81
CA ASP A 212 3.98 -20.54 -4.81
C ASP A 212 4.25 -21.06 -6.22
N ASN A 213 3.37 -20.75 -7.17
CA ASN A 213 3.59 -21.13 -8.56
C ASN A 213 4.74 -20.34 -9.20
N PRO A 214 5.39 -20.88 -10.24
CA PRO A 214 6.35 -20.10 -11.04
C PRO A 214 5.72 -18.81 -11.56
N GLY A 215 6.42 -17.69 -11.37
CA GLY A 215 5.94 -16.35 -11.75
C GLY A 215 4.83 -15.79 -10.85
N GLY A 216 4.50 -16.47 -9.74
CA GLY A 216 3.58 -15.97 -8.72
C GLY A 216 4.22 -14.90 -7.83
N ALA A 217 3.39 -14.19 -7.06
CA ALA A 217 3.84 -13.08 -6.18
C ALA A 217 4.76 -13.55 -5.02
N GLY A 218 4.88 -14.85 -4.85
CA GLY A 218 5.58 -15.57 -3.80
C GLY A 218 4.82 -15.53 -2.47
N VAL A 219 5.22 -16.41 -1.56
CA VAL A 219 4.62 -16.52 -0.22
C VAL A 219 5.01 -15.31 0.62
N TRP A 220 4.03 -14.66 1.25
CA TRP A 220 4.27 -13.64 2.27
C TRP A 220 4.24 -14.22 3.67
N ARG A 221 3.09 -14.77 4.08
CA ARG A 221 2.89 -15.29 5.43
C ARG A 221 2.14 -16.58 5.41
N SER A 222 2.41 -17.35 6.44
CA SER A 222 1.76 -18.60 6.72
C SER A 222 1.10 -18.50 8.09
N TYR A 223 -0.14 -18.96 8.18
CA TYR A 223 -0.95 -18.92 9.38
C TYR A 223 -1.39 -20.31 9.77
N TYR A 224 -1.51 -20.56 11.06
CA TYR A 224 -1.99 -21.82 11.61
C TYR A 224 -2.97 -21.60 12.75
N THR A 225 -3.79 -22.59 13.03
CA THR A 225 -4.68 -22.64 14.20
C THR A 225 -4.79 -24.07 14.71
N THR A 226 -4.92 -24.22 16.02
CA THR A 226 -5.30 -25.47 16.68
C THR A 226 -6.75 -25.37 17.11
N ASP A 227 -7.58 -26.34 16.72
CA ASP A 227 -9.01 -26.40 17.04
C ASP A 227 -9.84 -25.20 16.56
N GLY A 228 -9.38 -24.51 15.52
CA GLY A 228 -10.16 -23.50 14.78
C GLY A 228 -10.46 -22.20 15.52
N ARG A 229 -9.74 -21.89 16.61
CA ARG A 229 -10.03 -20.72 17.45
C ARG A 229 -9.44 -19.43 16.91
N ASN A 230 -8.12 -19.31 16.99
CA ASN A 230 -7.38 -18.12 16.56
C ASN A 230 -6.29 -18.55 15.59
N PHE A 231 -6.10 -17.77 14.52
CA PHE A 231 -4.96 -17.92 13.65
C PHE A 231 -3.76 -17.17 14.21
N ALA A 232 -2.61 -17.84 14.25
CA ALA A 232 -1.31 -17.27 14.59
C ALA A 232 -0.39 -17.34 13.37
N VAL A 233 0.56 -16.41 13.28
CA VAL A 233 1.59 -16.44 12.24
C VAL A 233 2.56 -17.59 12.55
N TYR A 234 2.73 -18.49 11.60
CA TYR A 234 3.74 -19.53 11.66
C TYR A 234 5.12 -18.94 11.33
N THR A 235 6.06 -19.05 12.25
CA THR A 235 7.43 -18.52 12.11
C THR A 235 8.49 -19.60 12.15
N GLN A 236 8.22 -20.72 12.83
CA GLN A 236 9.13 -21.85 12.99
C GLN A 236 8.35 -23.10 13.47
N PRO A 237 8.93 -24.30 13.36
CA PRO A 237 8.33 -25.52 13.92
C PRO A 237 7.98 -25.35 15.40
N LEU A 238 6.84 -25.88 15.82
CA LEU A 238 6.35 -25.75 17.19
C LEU A 238 5.69 -27.03 17.70
N PRO A 239 5.81 -27.35 19.01
CA PRO A 239 5.12 -28.49 19.58
C PRO A 239 3.60 -28.24 19.56
N LEU A 240 2.83 -29.27 19.20
CA LEU A 240 1.37 -29.18 19.32
C LEU A 240 0.94 -29.23 20.80
N PRO A 241 -0.08 -28.44 21.20
CA PRO A 241 -0.73 -28.63 22.49
C PRO A 241 -1.17 -30.09 22.66
N PRO A 242 -0.96 -30.72 23.83
CA PRO A 242 -1.32 -32.13 24.03
C PRO A 242 -2.81 -32.43 23.80
N ASP A 243 -3.67 -31.43 23.91
CA ASP A 243 -5.12 -31.51 23.75
C ASP A 243 -5.61 -31.08 22.35
N ALA A 244 -4.71 -30.70 21.44
CA ALA A 244 -5.06 -30.29 20.09
C ALA A 244 -5.67 -31.46 19.31
N LYS A 245 -6.87 -31.27 18.75
CA LYS A 245 -7.58 -32.29 17.97
C LYS A 245 -7.47 -32.04 16.48
N THR A 246 -7.45 -30.77 16.08
CA THR A 246 -7.28 -30.38 14.68
C THR A 246 -6.19 -29.33 14.53
N VAL A 247 -5.49 -29.40 13.40
CA VAL A 247 -4.54 -28.40 12.97
C VAL A 247 -4.97 -27.95 11.58
N MET A 248 -5.11 -26.64 11.41
CA MET A 248 -5.40 -26.04 10.11
C MET A 248 -4.37 -24.96 9.84
N GLY A 249 -4.12 -24.70 8.57
CA GLY A 249 -3.23 -23.64 8.17
C GLY A 249 -3.42 -23.26 6.71
N TYR A 250 -3.06 -22.03 6.41
CA TYR A 250 -3.11 -21.46 5.07
C TYR A 250 -1.96 -20.48 4.92
N SER A 251 -1.63 -20.16 3.68
CA SER A 251 -0.62 -19.14 3.38
C SER A 251 -1.19 -18.13 2.42
N VAL A 252 -0.66 -16.93 2.50
CA VAL A 252 -1.05 -15.80 1.66
C VAL A 252 0.13 -15.38 0.80
N ASP A 253 -0.14 -15.05 -0.45
CA ASP A 253 0.85 -14.48 -1.37
C ASP A 253 1.24 -13.05 -0.93
N ARG A 254 2.18 -12.41 -1.62
CA ARG A 254 2.54 -11.00 -1.36
C ARG A 254 1.50 -10.01 -1.87
N LYS A 255 0.62 -10.40 -2.78
CA LYS A 255 -0.35 -9.51 -3.40
C LYS A 255 -1.51 -9.17 -2.47
N VAL A 256 -1.84 -10.01 -1.47
CA VAL A 256 -3.02 -9.95 -0.56
C VAL A 256 -3.92 -8.74 -0.79
N ILE A 257 -4.69 -8.82 -1.87
CA ILE A 257 -5.93 -8.08 -1.95
C ILE A 257 -6.89 -9.00 -1.22
N SER A 258 -7.22 -8.69 0.04
CA SER A 258 -8.31 -9.39 0.70
C SER A 258 -9.57 -9.12 -0.13
N SER A 259 -9.92 -10.03 -1.02
CA SER A 259 -11.23 -10.10 -1.64
C SER A 259 -12.20 -10.60 -0.57
N SER A 260 -12.49 -9.74 0.41
CA SER A 260 -13.78 -9.78 1.07
C SER A 260 -14.78 -9.19 0.08
N GLN A 261 -15.15 -9.98 -0.94
CA GLN A 261 -16.42 -9.78 -1.62
C GLN A 261 -17.42 -10.77 -1.02
N ARG A 262 -18.52 -10.17 -0.55
CA ARG A 262 -19.72 -10.78 -0.02
C ARG A 262 -20.45 -11.55 -1.11
#